data_AF-A0ABD0QPH7-F1
#
_entry.id   AF-A0ABD0QPH7-F1
#
_cell.length_a   1.000
_cell.length_b   1.000
_cell.length_c   1.000
_cell.angle_alpha   90.00
_cell.angle_beta   90.00
_cell.angle_gamma   90.00
#
_symmetry.space_group_name_H-M   'P 1'
#
loop_
_entity.id
_entity.type
_entity.pdbx_description
1 polymer ?
#
loop_
_entity_poly.entity_id
_entity_poly.type
_entity_poly.pdbx_seq_one_letter_code
_entity_poly.pdbx_strand_id
1 'polypeptide(L)' 'YPIELRCPGTDVIMIESANYGRTDDKICDADPAQMENTRCYLPDAYKIMSQ' A
#
# COMPACT_ATOMS: atom_id res chain seq x y z
N TYR A 1 8.07 9.19 -1.12
CA TYR A 1 7.30 9.53 -2.33
C TYR A 1 5.83 9.31 -2.05
N PRO A 2 4.94 10.27 -2.34
CA PRO A 2 3.50 10.04 -2.25
C PRO A 2 3.04 9.04 -3.32
N ILE A 3 2.00 8.27 -3.03
CA ILE A 3 1.33 7.42 -4.03
C ILE A 3 0.32 8.25 -4.82
N GLU A 4 0.22 8.00 -6.13
CA GLU A 4 -0.73 8.68 -7.01
C GLU A 4 -1.52 7.65 -7.82
N LEU A 5 -2.84 7.78 -7.85
CA LEU A 5 -3.77 6.91 -8.57
C LEU A 5 -4.49 7.74 -9.63
N ARG A 6 -4.59 7.21 -10.85
CA ARG A 6 -5.28 7.88 -11.98
C ARG A 6 -6.05 6.86 -12.80
N CYS A 7 -7.28 7.22 -13.16
CA CYS A 7 -8.09 6.49 -14.14
C CYS A 7 -8.08 7.24 -15.49
N PRO A 8 -8.28 6.53 -16.61
CA PRO A 8 -8.32 7.16 -17.92
C PRO A 8 -9.59 8.01 -18.12
N GLY A 9 -9.47 9.11 -18.85
CA GLY A 9 -10.61 9.91 -19.31
C GLY A 9 -11.48 10.46 -18.17
N THR A 10 -12.74 10.04 -18.14
CA THR A 10 -13.76 10.46 -17.17
C THR A 10 -14.04 9.41 -16.09
N ASP A 11 -13.30 8.29 -16.10
CA ASP A 11 -13.50 7.22 -15.14
C ASP A 11 -13.03 7.63 -13.74
N VAL A 12 -13.61 7.03 -12.71
CA VAL A 12 -13.31 7.31 -11.30
C VAL A 12 -12.67 6.10 -10.62
N ILE A 13 -11.86 6.37 -9.60
CA ILE A 13 -11.14 5.33 -8.86
C ILE A 13 -12.12 4.58 -7.97
N MET A 14 -12.03 3.25 -8.01
CA MET A 14 -12.64 2.34 -7.05
C MET A 14 -11.54 1.48 -6.44
N ILE A 15 -11.35 1.56 -5.12
CA ILE A 15 -10.34 0.78 -4.43
C ILE A 15 -10.87 -0.64 -4.21
N GLU A 16 -10.16 -1.65 -4.72
CA GLU A 16 -10.49 -3.07 -4.46
C GLU A 16 -9.77 -3.62 -3.22
N SER A 17 -8.55 -3.16 -2.96
CA SER A 17 -7.77 -3.52 -1.78
C SER A 17 -6.72 -2.46 -1.47
N ALA A 18 -6.34 -2.33 -0.19
CA ALA A 18 -5.18 -1.55 0.23
C ALA A 18 -4.59 -2.12 1.52
N ASN A 19 -3.26 -2.17 1.61
CA ASN A 19 -2.53 -2.52 2.82
C ASN A 19 -1.42 -1.50 3.04
N TYR A 20 -1.31 -1.00 4.27
CA TYR A 20 -0.16 -0.20 4.70
C TYR A 20 0.67 -1.03 5.68
N GLY A 21 1.89 -1.37 5.28
CA GLY A 21 2.76 -2.27 6.02
C GLY A 21 3.79 -2.92 5.10
N ARG A 22 4.20 -4.15 5.44
CA ARG A 22 5.21 -4.92 4.70
C ARG A 22 4.82 -6.39 4.66
N THR A 23 4.75 -6.92 3.44
CA THR A 23 4.40 -8.32 3.15
C THR A 23 5.53 -9.08 2.45
N ASP A 24 6.59 -8.36 2.05
CA ASP A 24 7.72 -8.87 1.27
C ASP A 24 9.00 -8.14 1.72
N ASP A 25 10.10 -8.89 1.83
CA ASP A 25 11.41 -8.43 2.26
C ASP A 25 12.27 -7.90 1.10
N LYS A 26 11.77 -7.84 -0.13
CA LYS A 26 12.49 -7.35 -1.32
C LYS A 26 11.96 -6.03 -1.86
N ILE A 27 10.75 -5.63 -1.47
CA ILE A 27 10.11 -4.38 -1.91
C ILE A 27 10.51 -3.25 -0.95
N CYS A 28 10.80 -2.04 -1.46
CA CYS A 28 11.23 -0.89 -0.63
C CYS A 28 12.47 -1.22 0.23
N ASP A 29 13.62 -1.34 -0.43
CA ASP A 29 14.92 -1.66 0.17
C ASP A 29 15.33 -0.68 1.27
N ALA A 30 15.88 -1.21 2.36
CA ALA A 30 16.17 -0.51 3.61
C ALA A 30 17.17 -1.30 4.47
N ASP A 31 17.35 -0.93 5.74
CA ASP A 31 18.18 -1.74 6.65
C ASP A 31 17.57 -3.14 6.85
N PRO A 32 18.37 -4.23 6.87
CA PRO A 32 17.86 -5.60 6.99
C PRO A 32 16.93 -5.82 8.20
N ALA A 33 17.22 -5.16 9.32
CA ALA A 33 16.41 -5.21 10.52
C ALA A 33 14.98 -4.63 10.33
N GLN A 34 14.81 -3.68 9.40
CA GLN A 34 13.51 -3.09 9.06
C GLN A 34 12.71 -3.94 8.06
N MET A 35 13.38 -4.88 7.38
CA MET A 35 12.80 -5.70 6.32
C MET A 35 12.35 -7.09 6.83
N GLU A 36 12.82 -7.51 8.01
CA GLU A 36 12.54 -8.82 8.61
C GLU A 36 11.04 -9.07 8.84
N ASN A 37 10.27 -8.04 9.22
CA ASN A 37 8.84 -8.20 9.48
C ASN A 37 8.01 -8.14 8.20
N THR A 38 7.73 -9.31 7.63
CA THR A 38 6.87 -9.51 6.44
C THR A 38 5.41 -9.83 6.78
N ARG A 39 5.01 -9.70 8.05
CA ARG A 39 3.62 -9.91 8.50
C ARG A 39 3.04 -8.64 9.11
N CYS A 40 3.34 -7.50 8.52
CA CYS A 40 2.85 -6.20 8.95
C CYS A 40 1.66 -5.77 8.07
N TYR A 41 0.48 -5.73 8.67
CA TYR A 41 -0.78 -5.41 8.00
C TYR A 41 -1.55 -4.34 8.75
N LEU A 42 -2.15 -3.42 8.00
CA LEU A 42 -3.09 -2.43 8.54
C LEU A 42 -4.40 -2.50 7.75
N PRO A 43 -5.41 -3.26 8.23
CA PRO A 43 -6.69 -3.43 7.52
C PRO A 43 -7.44 -2.11 7.27
N ASP A 44 -7.29 -1.14 8.18
CA ASP A 44 -7.91 0.18 8.04
C ASP A 44 -7.37 0.99 6.86
N ALA A 45 -6.24 0.60 6.26
CA ALA A 45 -5.73 1.21 5.05
C ALA A 45 -6.76 1.17 3.92
N TYR A 46 -7.55 0.10 3.80
CA TYR A 46 -8.64 0.02 2.82
C TYR A 46 -9.66 1.16 3.02
N LYS A 47 -10.11 1.36 4.26
CA LYS A 47 -11.06 2.43 4.59
C LYS A 47 -10.46 3.82 4.38
N ILE A 48 -9.17 4.00 4.70
CA ILE A 48 -8.47 5.28 4.51
C ILE A 48 -8.36 5.61 3.02
N MET A 49 -8.02 4.64 2.18
CA MET A 49 -7.84 4.85 0.74
C MET A 49 -9.17 4.96 -0.04
N SER A 50 -10.27 4.44 0.52
CA SER A 50 -11.59 4.45 -0.12
C SER A 50 -12.46 5.67 0.24
N GLN A 51 -11.92 6.61 1.01
CA GLN A 51 -12.61 7.84 1.44
C GLN A 51 -12.49 8.97 0.43
#